data_AF-A0A957TSZ1-F1
#
_entry.id   AF-A0A957TSZ1-F1
#
_cell.length_a   1.000
_cell.length_b   1.000
_cell.length_c   1.000
_cell.angle_alpha   90.00
_cell.angle_beta   90.00
_cell.angle_gamma   90.00
#
_symmetry.space_group_name_H-M   'P 1'
#
loop_
_entity.id
_entity.type
_entity.pdbx_description
1 polymer ?
#
loop_
_entity_poly.entity_id
_entity_poly.type
_entity_poly.pdbx_seq_one_letter_code
_entity_poly.pdbx_strand_id
1 'polypeptide(L)' 'NNRGFHEFVQMCELGVYDLLQPEGMVLEGLTTLRKIGVLAEAFNKQICPHHGGRGLGTIAHLHLVASWPHAPYLETLHD' A
#
# COMPACT_ATOMS: atom_id res chain seq x y z
N ASN A 1 -7.09 -8.90 -6.95
CA ASN A 1 -6.49 -7.55 -6.93
C ASN A 1 -7.59 -6.51 -6.74
N ASN A 2 -7.46 -5.68 -5.70
CA ASN A 2 -8.38 -4.58 -5.41
C ASN A 2 -7.96 -3.34 -6.19
N ARG A 3 -8.88 -2.82 -7.02
CA ARG A 3 -8.64 -1.72 -7.97
C ARG A 3 -9.19 -0.39 -7.47
N GLY A 4 -10.21 -0.43 -6.61
CA GLY A 4 -10.91 0.75 -6.14
C GLY A 4 -10.49 1.16 -4.73
N PHE A 5 -10.37 2.46 -4.49
CA PHE A 5 -10.18 3.00 -3.13
C PHE A 5 -11.30 2.57 -2.17
N HIS A 6 -12.55 2.46 -2.65
CA HIS A 6 -13.72 2.07 -1.85
C HIS A 6 -13.59 0.66 -1.25
N GLU A 7 -12.88 -0.26 -1.91
CA GLU A 7 -12.66 -1.60 -1.39
C GLU A 7 -11.80 -1.55 -0.12
N PHE A 8 -10.80 -0.68 -0.07
CA PHE A 8 -9.95 -0.48 1.11
C PHE A 8 -10.70 0.24 2.24
N VAL A 9 -11.60 1.18 1.92
CA VAL A 9 -12.50 1.78 2.91
C VAL A 9 -13.34 0.71 3.59
N GLN A 10 -13.99 -0.15 2.79
CA GLN A 10 -14.80 -1.24 3.31
C GLN A 10 -13.97 -2.21 4.16
N MET A 11 -12.76 -2.57 3.74
CA MET A 11 -11.89 -3.45 4.52
C MET A 11 -11.50 -2.85 5.87
N CYS A 12 -11.17 -1.56 5.90
CA CYS A 12 -10.85 -0.84 7.13
C CYS A 12 -12.06 -0.74 8.07
N GLU A 13 -13.23 -0.38 7.54
CA GLU A 13 -14.48 -0.26 8.32
C GLU A 13 -14.93 -1.59 8.91
N LEU A 14 -14.82 -2.69 8.14
CA LEU A 14 -15.13 -4.03 8.62
C LEU A 14 -14.04 -4.64 9.50
N GLY A 15 -12.85 -4.02 9.55
CA GLY A 15 -11.72 -4.47 10.38
C GLY A 15 -11.17 -5.85 9.99
N VAL A 16 -11.31 -6.26 8.73
CA VAL A 16 -11.02 -7.64 8.28
C VAL A 16 -9.53 -7.97 8.14
N TYR A 17 -8.66 -6.96 8.05
CA TYR A 17 -7.20 -7.13 7.92
C TYR A 17 -6.46 -6.17 8.85
N ASP A 18 -5.28 -6.59 9.32
CA ASP A 18 -4.38 -5.75 10.13
C ASP A 18 -3.28 -5.07 9.30
N LEU A 19 -2.94 -5.67 8.15
CA LEU A 19 -1.94 -5.20 7.20
C LEU A 19 -2.55 -5.10 5.82
N LEU A 20 -2.49 -3.92 5.20
CA LEU A 20 -2.94 -3.72 3.83
C LEU A 20 -1.77 -3.87 2.85
N GLN A 21 -2.01 -4.55 1.72
CA GLN A 21 -1.02 -4.75 0.66
C GLN A 21 -1.50 -4.27 -0.72
N PRO A 22 -1.85 -2.98 -0.86
CA PRO A 22 -2.26 -2.40 -2.14
C PRO A 22 -1.12 -2.42 -3.18
N GLU A 23 -1.45 -2.60 -4.46
CA GLU A 23 -0.49 -2.61 -5.56
C GLU A 23 -0.63 -1.36 -6.44
N GLY A 24 0.46 -0.61 -6.64
CA GLY A 24 0.44 0.66 -7.39
C GLY A 24 -0.02 0.50 -8.85
N MET A 25 0.33 -0.60 -9.52
CA MET A 25 -0.05 -0.84 -10.93
C MET A 25 -1.53 -1.21 -11.09
N VAL A 26 -2.10 -1.93 -10.12
CA VAL A 26 -3.53 -2.27 -10.08
C VAL A 26 -4.38 -1.04 -9.78
N LEU A 27 -3.85 -0.13 -8.96
CA LEU A 27 -4.49 1.13 -8.55
C LEU A 27 -4.30 2.28 -9.54
N GLU A 28 -3.68 1.99 -10.70
CA GLU A 28 -3.39 2.95 -11.77
C GLU A 28 -2.53 4.15 -11.29
N GLY A 29 -1.68 3.93 -10.27
CA GLY A 29 -0.65 4.87 -9.86
C GLY A 29 -0.49 5.06 -8.35
N LEU A 30 0.55 5.83 -8.01
CA LEU A 30 0.98 6.06 -6.62
C LEU A 30 0.04 7.00 -5.85
N THR A 31 -0.74 7.83 -6.53
CA THR A 31 -1.64 8.79 -5.87
C THR A 31 -2.74 8.07 -5.09
N THR A 32 -3.37 7.06 -5.69
CA THR A 32 -4.39 6.24 -5.01
C THR A 32 -3.76 5.40 -3.91
N LEU A 33 -2.60 4.79 -4.20
CA LEU A 33 -1.82 4.05 -3.21
C LEU A 33 -1.49 4.92 -1.99
N ARG A 34 -1.12 6.19 -2.20
CA ARG A 34 -0.83 7.13 -1.13
C ARG A 34 -2.05 7.41 -0.25
N LYS A 35 -3.23 7.57 -0.85
CA LYS A 35 -4.49 7.75 -0.12
C LYS A 35 -4.81 6.53 0.75
N ILE A 36 -4.53 5.32 0.25
CA ILE A 36 -4.73 4.09 1.02
C ILE A 36 -3.79 4.02 2.22
N GLY A 37 -2.53 4.46 2.09
CA GLY A 37 -1.63 4.58 3.25
C GLY A 37 -2.15 5.53 4.34
N VAL A 38 -2.68 6.70 3.95
CA VAL A 38 -3.32 7.62 4.91
C VAL A 38 -4.57 7.00 5.56
N LEU A 39 -5.37 6.25 4.78
CA LEU A 39 -6.52 5.52 5.31
C LEU A 39 -6.10 4.44 6.31
N ALA A 40 -5.05 3.67 6.00
CA ALA A 40 -4.52 2.64 6.88
C ALA A 40 -4.12 3.22 8.24
N GLU A 41 -3.36 4.32 8.22
CA GLU A 41 -2.95 5.05 9.42
C GLU A 41 -4.15 5.49 10.27
N ALA A 42 -5.18 6.07 9.63
CA ALA A 42 -6.38 6.54 10.32
C ALA A 42 -7.16 5.40 11.03
N PHE A 43 -7.05 4.17 10.54
CA PHE A 43 -7.68 2.98 11.12
C PHE A 43 -6.72 2.15 11.98
N ASN A 44 -5.53 2.67 12.31
CA ASN A 44 -4.47 1.97 13.04
C ASN A 44 -4.06 0.64 12.39
N LYS A 45 -4.00 0.63 11.06
CA LYS A 45 -3.57 -0.52 10.24
C LYS A 45 -2.15 -0.29 9.72
N GLN A 46 -1.42 -1.37 9.52
CA GLN A 46 -0.12 -1.32 8.85
C GLN A 46 -0.30 -1.32 7.33
N ILE A 47 0.71 -0.85 6.60
CA ILE A 47 0.74 -0.92 5.14
C ILE A 47 2.07 -1.47 4.62
N CYS A 48 1.99 -2.47 3.75
CA CYS A 48 3.13 -3.01 3.00
C CYS A 48 2.70 -3.20 1.55
N PRO A 49 2.84 -2.17 0.70
CA PRO A 49 2.38 -2.23 -0.68
C PRO A 49 2.94 -3.43 -1.42
N HIS A 50 2.09 -4.13 -2.17
CA HIS A 50 2.56 -5.15 -3.09
C HIS A 50 3.27 -4.50 -4.27
N HIS A 51 4.45 -5.00 -4.62
CA HIS A 51 5.25 -4.53 -5.74
C HIS A 51 6.05 -5.68 -6.38
N GLY A 52 5.47 -6.27 -7.43
CA GLY A 52 6.13 -7.28 -8.27
C GLY A 52 7.08 -6.74 -9.34
N GLY A 53 7.42 -5.45 -9.31
CA GLY A 53 8.26 -4.80 -10.32
C GLY A 53 9.74 -4.64 -9.92
N ARG A 54 10.56 -4.13 -10.86
CA ARG A 54 11.97 -3.74 -10.61
C ARG A 54 12.21 -2.28 -11.02
N GLY A 55 13.37 -1.73 -10.66
CA GLY A 55 13.82 -0.41 -11.12
C GLY A 55 12.99 0.75 -10.57
N LEU A 56 12.48 1.62 -11.45
CA LEU A 56 11.75 2.85 -11.07
C LEU A 56 10.55 2.58 -10.16
N GLY A 57 9.81 1.50 -10.40
CA GLY A 57 8.69 1.12 -9.55
C GLY A 57 9.14 0.82 -8.11
N THR A 58 10.30 0.18 -7.93
CA THR A 58 10.85 -0.12 -6.61
C THR A 58 11.25 1.15 -5.88
N ILE A 59 11.90 2.10 -6.58
CA ILE A 59 12.26 3.40 -6.01
C ILE A 59 11.02 4.19 -5.59
N ALA A 60 9.98 4.21 -6.43
CA ALA A 60 8.70 4.84 -6.10
C ALA A 60 8.06 4.26 -4.81
N HIS A 61 8.02 2.93 -4.69
CA HIS A 61 7.48 2.28 -3.48
C HIS A 61 8.37 2.52 -2.26
N LEU A 62 9.70 2.56 -2.42
CA LEU A 62 10.64 2.91 -1.36
C LEU A 62 10.35 4.31 -0.80
N HIS A 63 10.13 5.31 -1.67
CA HIS A 63 9.77 6.67 -1.22
C HIS A 63 8.47 6.69 -0.42
N LEU A 64 7.46 5.92 -0.83
CA LEU A 64 6.19 5.83 -0.11
C LEU A 64 6.37 5.15 1.25
N VAL A 65 6.98 3.96 1.29
CA VAL A 65 7.22 3.20 2.53
C VAL A 65 8.04 4.04 3.53
N ALA A 66 9.10 4.70 3.07
CA ALA A 66 9.91 5.58 3.91
C ALA A 66 9.15 6.80 4.47
N SER A 67 8.02 7.17 3.87
CA SER A 67 7.19 8.29 4.34
C SER A 67 6.14 7.90 5.39
N TRP A 68 5.93 6.60 5.64
CA TRP A 68 4.91 6.12 6.56
C TRP A 68 5.51 5.47 7.80
N PRO A 69 5.22 5.99 9.01
CA PRO A 69 5.71 5.37 10.25
C PRO A 69 5.08 3.99 10.53
N HIS A 70 3.97 3.67 9.85
CA HIS A 70 3.21 2.42 9.99
C HIS A 70 3.48 1.42 8.84
N ALA A 71 4.56 1.61 8.08
CA ALA A 71 4.98 0.70 7.01
C ALA A 71 6.22 -0.12 7.43
N PRO A 72 6.04 -1.31 8.03
CA PRO A 72 7.16 -2.05 8.64
C PRO A 72 8.10 -2.69 7.61
N TYR A 73 7.63 -2.95 6.38
CA TYR A 73 8.39 -3.65 5.35
C TYR A 73 8.15 -3.05 3.96
N LEU A 74 9.17 -3.15 3.11
CA LEU A 74 9.10 -2.95 1.67
C LEU A 74 9.19 -4.32 0.99
N GLU A 75 8.21 -4.67 0.15
CA GLU A 75 8.35 -5.85 -0.70
C GLU A 75 9.39 -5.59 -1.79
N THR A 76 10.36 -6.49 -1.91
CA THR A 76 11.41 -6.42 -2.92
C THR A 76 11.56 -7.79 -3.58
N LEU A 77 11.72 -7.79 -4.90
CA LEU A 77 12.16 -8.98 -5.62
C LEU A 77 13.68 -9.01 -5.61
N HIS A 78 14.24 -9.92 -4.81
CA HIS A 78 15.66 -10.22 -4.75
C HIS A 78 15.88 -11.63 -5.34
N ASP A 79 16.98 -11.80 -6.08
CA ASP A 79 17.38 -13.10 -6.66
C ASP A 79 18.13 -13.96 -5.62
#